data_AF-A0A1F4HJG5-F1
#
_entry.id   AF-A0A1F4HJG5-F1
#
_cell.length_a   1.000
_cell.length_b   1.000
_cell.length_c   1.000
_cell.angle_alpha   90.00
_cell.angle_beta   90.00
_cell.angle_gamma   90.00
#
_symmetry.space_group_name_H-M   'P 1'
#
loop_
_entity.id
_entity.type
_entity.pdbx_description
1 polymer ?
#
loop_
_entity_poly.entity_id
_entity_poly.type
_entity_poly.pdbx_seq_one_letter_code
_entity_poly.pdbx_strand_id
1 'polypeptide(L)'
;MGREARIIGTATDANDVVFDVRERRQTKHGWLLYIGWPKGQPRGKGCGGVKVILTIELAQYLTITRPRDVDLPIGNTTVKSLRKLIGLRWSWDDWWSARANDLLTLTLAAFCDKHGCSTGAASQRRAVIKSA
;
A
#
# COMPACT_ATOMS: atom_id res chain seq x y z
N MET A 1 27.65 19.68 12.74
CA MET A 1 27.87 18.24 13.00
C MET A 1 26.61 17.49 12.59
N GLY A 2 26.61 16.83 11.43
CA GLY A 2 25.46 16.01 11.01
C GLY A 2 25.45 14.72 11.81
N ARG A 3 24.32 14.36 12.43
CA ARG A 3 24.14 13.06 13.10
C ARG A 3 24.52 11.95 12.12
N GLU A 4 25.51 11.13 12.46
CA GLU A 4 25.82 9.93 11.69
C GLU A 4 24.58 9.04 11.60
N ALA A 5 24.28 8.60 10.39
CA ALA A 5 23.17 7.70 10.13
C ALA A 5 23.52 6.29 10.65
N ARG A 6 23.02 5.93 11.83
CA ARG A 6 23.16 4.57 12.37
C ARG A 6 22.45 3.55 11.48
N ILE A 7 23.19 2.55 11.02
CA ILE A 7 22.66 1.36 10.34
C ILE A 7 22.43 0.29 11.40
N ILE A 8 21.25 -0.34 11.40
CA ILE A 8 20.85 -1.39 12.34
C ILE A 8 20.71 -2.77 11.67
N GLY A 9 20.99 -2.86 10.38
CA GLY A 9 21.00 -4.11 9.61
C GLY A 9 20.83 -3.86 8.11
N THR A 10 20.53 -4.92 7.37
CA THR A 10 20.21 -4.87 5.94
C THR A 10 18.88 -5.56 5.67
N ALA A 11 18.19 -5.15 4.60
CA ALA A 11 16.98 -5.80 4.11
C ALA A 11 16.97 -5.77 2.58
N THR A 12 16.33 -6.75 1.98
CA THR A 12 16.11 -6.81 0.52
C THR A 12 14.67 -6.41 0.23
N ASP A 13 14.47 -5.55 -0.76
CA ASP A 13 13.14 -5.19 -1.22
C ASP A 13 12.55 -6.26 -2.16
N ALA A 14 11.31 -6.08 -2.58
CA ALA A 14 10.60 -6.99 -3.47
C ALA A 14 11.17 -7.04 -4.91
N ASN A 15 12.17 -6.20 -5.23
CA ASN A 15 12.85 -6.16 -6.52
C ASN A 15 14.32 -6.62 -6.41
N ASP A 16 14.65 -7.36 -5.34
CA ASP A 16 16.00 -7.86 -5.04
C ASP A 16 17.06 -6.77 -4.81
N VAL A 17 16.64 -5.53 -4.54
CA VAL A 17 17.55 -4.44 -4.20
C VAL A 17 17.87 -4.48 -2.70
N VAL A 18 19.16 -4.44 -2.37
CA VAL A 18 19.63 -4.43 -0.99
C VAL A 18 19.62 -3.01 -0.41
N PHE A 19 19.10 -2.87 0.80
CA PHE A 19 19.03 -1.63 1.55
C PHE A 19 19.76 -1.74 2.88
N ASP A 20 20.40 -0.64 3.28
CA ASP A 20 20.86 -0.42 4.65
C ASP A 20 19.69 0.08 5.49
N VAL A 21 19.33 -0.68 6.53
CA VAL A 21 18.21 -0.36 7.42
C VAL A 21 18.66 0.61 8.48
N ARG A 22 17.94 1.73 8.61
CA ARG A 22 18.12 2.74 9.66
C ARG A 22 17.16 2.52 10.83
N GLU A 23 15.93 2.16 10.50
CA GLU A 23 14.80 2.15 11.42
C GLU A 23 13.85 1.00 11.07
N ARG A 24 13.29 0.39 12.12
CA ARG A 24 12.24 -0.63 12.05
C ARG A 24 11.02 -0.10 12.77
N ARG A 25 9.85 -0.21 12.17
CA ARG A 25 8.57 0.14 12.81
C ARG A 25 7.70 -1.10 12.91
N GLN A 26 7.14 -1.32 14.09
CA GLN A 26 6.15 -2.37 14.29
C GLN A 26 4.86 -1.99 13.56
N THR A 27 4.30 -2.91 12.78
CA THR A 27 2.95 -2.78 12.26
C THR A 27 1.95 -3.52 13.15
N LYS A 28 0.68 -3.14 13.08
CA LYS A 28 -0.40 -3.89 13.75
C LYS A 28 -0.67 -5.26 13.12
N HIS A 29 -0.06 -5.54 11.97
CA HIS A 29 -0.29 -6.73 11.15
C HIS A 29 0.76 -7.84 11.40
N GLY A 30 1.60 -7.70 12.43
CA GLY A 30 2.55 -8.73 12.86
C GLY A 30 3.90 -8.75 12.12
N TRP A 31 4.12 -7.85 11.16
CA TRP A 31 5.39 -7.72 10.44
C TRP A 31 6.03 -6.34 10.64
N LEU A 32 7.32 -6.23 10.32
CA LEU A 32 8.11 -5.01 10.48
C LEU A 32 8.14 -4.20 9.19
N LEU A 33 7.94 -2.89 9.31
CA LEU A 33 8.19 -1.93 8.24
C LEU A 33 9.62 -1.41 8.38
N TYR A 34 10.41 -1.59 7.32
CA TYR A 34 11.80 -1.17 7.29
C TYR A 34 11.98 0.16 6.58
N ILE A 35 12.86 0.99 7.13
CA ILE A 35 13.15 2.34 6.64
C ILE A 35 14.67 2.49 6.54
N GLY A 36 15.16 2.97 5.40
CA GLY A 36 16.59 2.98 5.12
C GLY A 36 16.98 3.64 3.81
N TRP A 37 18.12 3.23 3.26
CA TRP A 37 18.67 3.70 1.99
C TRP A 37 19.09 2.51 1.14
N PRO A 38 19.06 2.61 -0.19
CA PRO A 38 19.71 1.62 -1.04
C PRO A 38 21.19 1.50 -0.62
N LYS A 39 21.68 0.26 -0.52
CA LYS A 39 23.04 -0.01 -0.09
C LYS A 39 24.03 0.63 -1.05
N GLY A 40 25.07 1.28 -0.51
CA GLY A 40 26.12 1.92 -1.31
C GLY A 40 25.75 3.27 -1.93
N GLN A 41 24.56 3.83 -1.69
CA GLN A 41 24.26 5.20 -2.11
C GLN A 41 24.90 6.25 -1.20
N PRO A 42 25.41 7.37 -1.77
CA PRO A 42 25.85 8.52 -0.98
C PRO A 42 24.76 9.04 -0.04
N ARG A 43 25.14 9.46 1.16
CA ARG A 43 24.21 9.94 2.21
C ARG A 43 24.58 11.36 2.60
N GLY A 44 23.58 12.19 2.89
CA GLY A 44 23.78 13.56 3.36
C GLY A 44 23.11 14.61 2.48
N LYS A 45 23.53 15.87 2.66
CA LYS A 45 22.93 17.03 1.99
C LYS A 45 23.14 16.93 0.47
N GLY A 46 22.05 16.95 -0.30
CA GLY A 46 22.06 16.80 -1.76
C GLY A 46 22.00 15.35 -2.26
N CYS A 47 21.99 14.36 -1.37
CA CYS A 47 21.85 12.94 -1.72
C CYS A 47 20.43 12.41 -1.46
N GLY A 48 20.16 11.16 -1.85
CA GLY A 48 18.87 10.50 -1.66
C GLY A 48 18.42 10.46 -0.19
N GLY A 49 17.20 10.90 0.08
CA GLY A 49 16.58 10.82 1.40
C GLY A 49 16.29 9.39 1.85
N VAL A 50 15.99 9.23 3.14
CA VAL A 50 15.53 7.96 3.72
C VAL A 50 14.23 7.52 3.02
N LYS A 51 14.11 6.23 2.71
CA LYS A 51 12.93 5.63 2.06
C LYS A 51 12.39 4.47 2.87
N VAL A 52 11.09 4.21 2.71
CA VAL A 52 10.49 2.94 3.13
C VAL A 52 10.95 1.85 2.16
N ILE A 53 11.39 0.72 2.71
CA ILE A 53 11.84 -0.44 1.95
C ILE A 53 10.61 -1.29 1.65
N LEU A 54 10.36 -1.52 0.37
CA LEU A 54 9.21 -2.28 -0.11
C LEU A 54 9.45 -3.78 0.03
N THR A 55 9.25 -4.35 1.23
CA THR A 55 9.32 -5.80 1.40
C THR A 55 8.14 -6.52 0.76
N ILE A 56 8.24 -7.85 0.65
CA ILE A 56 7.19 -8.71 0.09
C ILE A 56 5.89 -8.55 0.88
N GLU A 57 5.94 -8.57 2.21
CA GLU A 57 4.75 -8.44 3.07
C GLU A 57 4.07 -7.08 2.87
N LEU A 58 4.86 -6.01 2.75
CA LEU A 58 4.35 -4.67 2.48
C LEU A 58 3.71 -4.59 1.08
N ALA A 59 4.34 -5.18 0.07
CA ALA A 59 3.80 -5.21 -1.29
C ALA A 59 2.47 -6.00 -1.37
N GLN A 60 2.40 -7.16 -0.71
CA GLN A 60 1.17 -7.97 -0.61
C GLN A 60 0.06 -7.18 0.09
N TYR A 61 0.37 -6.59 1.25
CA TYR A 61 -0.58 -5.77 2.00
C TYR A 61 -1.13 -4.61 1.16
N LEU A 62 -0.27 -3.88 0.45
CA LEU A 62 -0.68 -2.75 -0.39
C LEU A 62 -1.53 -3.14 -1.59
N THR A 63 -1.36 -4.38 -2.09
CA THR A 63 -2.14 -4.97 -3.20
C THR A 63 -3.56 -5.32 -2.78
N ILE A 64 -3.74 -5.90 -1.59
CA ILE A 64 -5.05 -6.36 -1.13
C ILE A 64 -5.85 -5.26 -0.42
N THR A 65 -5.17 -4.31 0.23
CA THR A 65 -5.81 -3.27 1.05
C THR A 65 -6.20 -2.08 0.19
N ARG A 66 -7.32 -1.42 0.50
CA ARG A 66 -7.70 -0.17 -0.20
C ARG A 66 -6.83 0.99 0.25
N PRO A 67 -6.64 2.03 -0.59
CA PRO A 67 -5.88 3.21 -0.17
C PRO A 67 -6.34 3.87 1.11
N ARG A 68 -7.66 3.94 1.34
CA ARG A 68 -8.25 4.55 2.54
C ARG A 68 -8.15 3.68 3.80
N ASP A 69 -7.99 2.38 3.62
CA ASP A 69 -7.99 1.40 4.72
C ASP A 69 -6.55 1.03 5.13
N VAL A 70 -5.54 1.69 4.54
CA VAL A 70 -4.14 1.46 4.91
C VAL A 70 -3.88 1.99 6.32
N ASP A 71 -3.73 1.08 7.26
CA ASP A 71 -3.22 1.35 8.60
C ASP A 71 -1.73 0.92 8.68
N LEU A 72 -0.83 1.87 8.43
CA LEU A 72 0.62 1.67 8.53
C LEU A 72 1.27 2.87 9.23
N PRO A 73 2.41 2.68 9.93
CA PRO A 73 3.12 3.76 10.63
C PRO A 73 3.92 4.66 9.67
N ILE A 74 3.33 5.06 8.54
CA ILE A 74 3.90 5.91 7.49
C ILE A 74 2.82 6.84 6.90
N GLY A 75 3.23 7.93 6.27
CA GLY A 75 2.29 8.91 5.71
C GLY A 75 1.60 8.45 4.42
N ASN A 76 0.40 8.99 4.15
CA ASN A 76 -0.38 8.71 2.95
C ASN A 76 0.38 8.97 1.64
N THR A 77 1.23 10.00 1.59
CA THR A 77 2.07 10.29 0.42
C THR A 77 3.05 9.14 0.14
N THR A 78 3.65 8.58 1.19
CA THR A 78 4.54 7.42 1.08
C THR A 78 3.78 6.20 0.61
N VAL A 79 2.58 5.94 1.15
CA VAL A 79 1.70 4.84 0.71
C VAL A 79 1.37 4.95 -0.79
N LYS A 80 1.00 6.15 -1.27
CA LYS A 80 0.73 6.40 -2.69
C LYS A 80 1.97 6.16 -3.56
N SER A 81 3.14 6.63 -3.11
CA SER A 81 4.41 6.43 -3.81
C SER A 81 4.76 4.94 -3.92
N LEU A 82 4.64 4.18 -2.83
CA LEU A 82 4.89 2.74 -2.81
C LEU A 82 3.95 1.98 -3.74
N ARG A 83 2.65 2.30 -3.75
CA ARG A 83 1.70 1.70 -4.70
C ARG A 83 2.08 1.96 -6.15
N LYS A 84 2.52 3.18 -6.47
CA LYS A 84 3.00 3.52 -7.80
C LYS A 84 4.21 2.68 -8.21
N LEU A 85 5.13 2.40 -7.28
CA LEU A 85 6.32 1.57 -7.55
C LEU A 85 5.96 0.13 -7.95
N ILE A 86 4.93 -0.45 -7.35
CA ILE A 86 4.42 -1.79 -7.70
C ILE A 86 3.37 -1.78 -8.83
N GLY A 87 3.28 -0.68 -9.58
CA GLY A 87 2.36 -0.56 -10.71
C GLY A 87 0.88 -0.50 -10.35
N LEU A 88 0.52 -0.45 -9.06
CA LEU A 88 -0.86 -0.33 -8.63
C LEU A 88 -1.39 1.07 -8.92
N ARG A 89 -2.21 1.19 -9.97
CA ARG A 89 -3.13 2.32 -10.14
C ARG A 89 -4.48 1.92 -9.57
N TRP A 90 -4.92 2.62 -8.53
CA TRP A 90 -6.28 2.40 -8.03
C TRP A 90 -7.29 3.00 -9.01
N SER A 91 -8.14 2.14 -9.56
CA SER A 91 -9.27 2.52 -10.40
C SER A 91 -10.56 2.08 -9.70
N TRP A 92 -11.46 3.03 -9.45
CA TRP A 92 -12.77 2.71 -8.92
C TRP A 92 -13.57 1.86 -9.90
N ASP A 93 -13.42 2.09 -11.19
CA ASP A 93 -14.08 1.28 -12.22
C ASP A 93 -13.59 -0.16 -12.18
N ASP A 94 -12.28 -0.40 -12.12
CA ASP A 94 -11.72 -1.77 -12.04
C ASP A 94 -12.15 -2.45 -10.75
N TRP A 95 -12.18 -1.71 -9.63
CA TRP A 95 -12.62 -2.23 -8.35
C TRP A 95 -14.08 -2.72 -8.39
N TRP A 96 -14.95 -1.95 -9.03
CA TRP A 96 -16.36 -2.30 -9.23
C TRP A 96 -16.52 -3.44 -10.23
N SER A 97 -15.81 -3.40 -11.36
CA SER A 97 -15.87 -4.43 -12.40
C SER A 97 -15.42 -5.80 -11.87
N ALA A 98 -14.33 -5.85 -11.09
CA ALA A 98 -13.86 -7.08 -10.45
C ALA A 98 -14.88 -7.66 -9.43
N ARG A 99 -15.87 -6.87 -9.01
CA ARG A 99 -16.92 -7.25 -8.05
C ARG A 99 -18.32 -7.17 -8.66
N ALA A 100 -18.43 -7.05 -9.98
CA ALA A 100 -19.71 -6.91 -10.65
C ALA A 100 -20.62 -8.11 -10.36
N ASN A 101 -20.06 -9.33 -10.36
CA ASN A 101 -20.79 -10.54 -10.04
C ASN A 101 -21.34 -10.53 -8.60
N ASP A 102 -20.50 -10.21 -7.61
CA ASP A 102 -20.93 -10.06 -6.22
C ASP A 102 -22.01 -8.98 -6.08
N LEU A 103 -21.90 -7.87 -6.81
CA LEU A 103 -22.86 -6.75 -6.76
C LEU A 103 -24.22 -7.12 -7.37
N LEU A 104 -24.25 -8.02 -8.35
CA LEU A 104 -25.48 -8.50 -8.98
C LEU A 104 -26.15 -9.62 -8.17
N THR A 105 -25.36 -10.49 -7.56
CA THR A 105 -25.83 -11.70 -6.86
C THR A 105 -26.16 -11.47 -5.39
N LEU A 106 -25.38 -10.67 -4.67
CA LEU A 106 -25.63 -10.39 -3.25
C LEU A 106 -26.70 -9.30 -3.06
N THR A 107 -27.29 -9.28 -1.87
CA THR A 107 -28.05 -8.11 -1.42
C THR A 107 -27.10 -6.94 -1.21
N LEU A 108 -27.59 -5.70 -1.35
CA LEU A 108 -26.75 -4.52 -1.15
C LEU A 108 -26.12 -4.48 0.25
N ALA A 109 -26.87 -4.89 1.28
CA ALA A 109 -26.36 -4.97 2.64
C ALA A 109 -25.22 -5.99 2.77
N ALA A 110 -25.39 -7.22 2.26
CA ALA A 110 -24.34 -8.24 2.31
C ALA A 110 -23.11 -7.85 1.48
N PHE A 111 -23.31 -7.17 0.35
CA PHE A 111 -22.21 -6.63 -0.45
C PHE A 111 -21.44 -5.55 0.33
N CYS A 112 -22.16 -4.62 0.96
CA CYS A 112 -21.57 -3.53 1.74
C CYS A 112 -20.81 -4.02 2.97
N ASP A 113 -21.31 -5.03 3.67
CA ASP A 113 -20.61 -5.67 4.79
C ASP A 113 -19.34 -6.36 4.31
N LYS A 114 -19.45 -7.19 3.26
CA LYS A 114 -18.31 -7.94 2.71
C LYS A 114 -17.23 -7.04 2.15
N HIS A 115 -17.63 -5.95 1.49
CA HIS A 115 -16.75 -5.07 0.73
C HIS A 115 -16.68 -3.66 1.32
N GLY A 116 -17.02 -3.41 2.58
CA GLY A 116 -16.85 -2.13 3.26
C GLY A 116 -17.10 -0.89 2.39
N CYS A 117 -18.28 -0.78 1.77
CA CYS A 117 -18.68 0.39 0.97
C CYS A 117 -20.09 0.85 1.36
N SER A 118 -20.47 2.07 0.98
CA SER A 118 -21.81 2.57 1.31
C SER A 118 -22.89 1.94 0.43
N THR A 119 -24.08 1.74 0.99
CA THR A 119 -25.25 1.22 0.28
C THR A 119 -25.63 2.10 -0.91
N GLY A 120 -25.52 3.43 -0.75
CA GLY A 120 -25.79 4.39 -1.83
C GLY A 120 -24.87 4.19 -3.04
N ALA A 121 -23.55 4.05 -2.81
CA ALA A 121 -22.60 3.83 -3.89
C ALA A 121 -22.82 2.47 -4.58
N ALA A 122 -23.09 1.42 -3.81
CA ALA A 122 -23.41 0.09 -4.34
C ALA A 122 -24.70 0.10 -5.17
N SER A 123 -25.74 0.79 -4.71
CA SER A 123 -27.01 0.91 -5.44
C SER A 123 -26.85 1.63 -6.77
N GLN A 124 -26.16 2.79 -6.77
CA GLN A 124 -25.91 3.55 -8.00
C GLN A 124 -25.12 2.73 -9.01
N ARG A 125 -24.04 2.06 -8.57
CA ARG A 125 -23.24 1.24 -9.50
C ARG A 125 -24.02 0.04 -10.02
N ARG A 126 -24.84 -0.61 -9.20
CA ARG A 126 -25.70 -1.72 -9.62
C ARG A 126 -26.70 -1.29 -10.70
N ALA A 127 -27.27 -0.09 -10.58
CA ALA A 127 -28.15 0.46 -11.60
C ALA A 127 -27.40 0.67 -12.92
N VAL A 128 -26.18 1.24 -12.89
CA VAL A 128 -25.36 1.42 -14.10
C VAL A 128 -25.05 0.09 -14.79
N ILE A 129 -24.69 -0.96 -14.04
CA ILE A 129 -24.35 -2.28 -14.62
C ILE A 129 -25.59 -2.98 -15.20
N LYS A 130 -26.77 -2.82 -14.59
CA LYS A 130 -28.00 -3.43 -15.11
C LYS A 130 -28.54 -2.76 -16.38
N SER A 131 -28.15 -1.51 -16.61
CA SER A 131 -28.58 -0.72 -17.77
C SER A 131 -27.59 -0.76 -18.93
N ALA A 132 -26.46 -1.43 -18.76
CA ALA A 132 -25.43 -1.65 -19.78
C ALA A 132 -25.64 -3.01 -20.45
#